data_AF-A0A530BQ68-F1
#
_entry.id   AF-A0A530BQ68-F1
#
_cell.length_a   1.000
_cell.length_b   1.000
_cell.length_c   1.000
_cell.angle_alpha   90.00
_cell.angle_beta   90.00
_cell.angle_gamma   90.00
#
_symmetry.space_group_name_H-M   'P 1'
#
loop_
_entity.id
_entity.type
_entity.pdbx_description
1 polymer ?
#
loop_
_entity_poly.entity_id
_entity_poly.type
_entity_poly.pdbx_seq_one_letter_code
_entity_poly.pdbx_strand_id
1 'polypeptide(L)'
;MRLIQVAVLVNQILHDLVDDFHSGSFGTFEERRYPYPNTGAIEKILITCILSSNWVFERAVKAADRLFDKFLLGTADMRLPTYSGLENFLTSEAVKCRYPKTKAGQLWGSLHALRSLGAPLPSFAQRFDDELTLREYFFENFPGLGLKQSSMFLRDTGVASSLAIVDVHIVWYLTHVEGWSINSLTPKEYLRAEKHLLDMANDFAVPMGVLDSIIWVMVKELKKKRRRLSCETQYALPLEG
;
A
#
# COMPACT_ATOMS: atom_id res chain seq x y z
N MET A 1 -17.40 8.66 -27.77
CA MET A 1 -17.50 7.22 -28.12
C MET A 1 -16.42 6.32 -27.50
N ARG A 2 -15.15 6.73 -27.34
CA ARG A 2 -14.09 5.83 -26.81
C ARG A 2 -14.10 5.57 -25.29
N LEU A 3 -14.56 6.51 -24.45
CA LEU A 3 -14.51 6.35 -22.97
C LEU A 3 -15.55 5.36 -22.43
N ILE A 4 -16.77 5.38 -22.98
CA ILE A 4 -17.88 4.50 -22.54
C ILE A 4 -17.55 3.03 -22.80
N GLN A 5 -16.98 2.71 -23.97
CA GLN A 5 -16.57 1.33 -24.30
C GLN A 5 -15.44 0.82 -23.39
N VAL A 6 -14.53 1.69 -22.95
CA VAL A 6 -13.46 1.33 -22.01
C VAL A 6 -14.04 1.05 -20.63
N ALA A 7 -14.93 1.90 -20.12
CA ALA A 7 -15.56 1.67 -18.80
C ALA A 7 -16.35 0.36 -18.77
N VAL A 8 -17.13 0.05 -19.82
CA VAL A 8 -17.88 -1.21 -19.93
C VAL A 8 -16.95 -2.42 -19.94
N LEU A 9 -15.86 -2.38 -20.73
CA LEU A 9 -14.89 -3.47 -20.77
C LEU A 9 -14.18 -3.66 -19.43
N VAL A 10 -13.82 -2.57 -18.75
CA VAL A 10 -13.14 -2.64 -17.44
C VAL A 10 -14.08 -3.18 -16.37
N ASN A 11 -15.35 -2.81 -16.38
CA ASN A 11 -16.35 -3.40 -15.49
C ASN A 11 -16.55 -4.89 -15.74
N GLN A 12 -16.57 -5.34 -17.00
CA GLN A 12 -16.63 -6.77 -17.30
C GLN A 12 -15.42 -7.52 -16.71
N ILE A 13 -14.20 -7.00 -16.91
CA ILE A 13 -12.98 -7.60 -16.35
C ILE A 13 -13.04 -7.64 -14.81
N LEU A 14 -13.57 -6.58 -14.17
CA LEU A 14 -13.75 -6.55 -12.72
C LEU A 14 -14.67 -7.69 -12.26
N HIS A 15 -15.83 -7.86 -12.90
CA HIS A 15 -16.76 -8.94 -12.60
C HIS A 15 -16.13 -10.32 -12.82
N ASP A 16 -15.43 -10.54 -13.94
CA ASP A 16 -14.75 -11.81 -14.23
C ASP A 16 -13.72 -12.15 -13.13
N LEU A 17 -12.96 -11.16 -12.64
CA LEU A 17 -11.99 -11.36 -11.56
C LEU A 17 -12.64 -11.62 -10.19
N VAL A 18 -13.82 -11.06 -9.96
CA VAL A 18 -14.64 -11.35 -8.76
C VAL A 18 -15.17 -12.78 -8.84
N ASP A 19 -15.65 -13.22 -10.00
CA ASP A 19 -16.11 -14.61 -10.22
C ASP A 19 -14.94 -15.60 -10.09
N ASP A 20 -13.75 -15.25 -10.59
CA ASP A 20 -12.53 -16.02 -10.36
C ASP A 20 -12.20 -16.15 -8.87
N PHE A 21 -12.43 -15.12 -8.06
CA PHE A 21 -12.26 -15.20 -6.60
C PHE A 21 -13.27 -16.16 -5.96
N HIS A 22 -14.55 -16.02 -6.29
CA HIS A 22 -15.61 -16.89 -5.75
C HIS A 22 -15.43 -18.36 -6.16
N SER A 23 -14.86 -18.62 -7.34
CA SER A 23 -14.51 -19.97 -7.80
C SER A 23 -13.18 -20.52 -7.26
N GLY A 24 -12.42 -19.71 -6.50
CA GLY A 24 -11.09 -20.07 -5.99
C GLY A 24 -9.97 -20.05 -7.04
N SER A 25 -10.25 -19.54 -8.24
CA SER A 25 -9.29 -19.41 -9.34
C SER A 25 -8.43 -18.14 -9.25
N PHE A 26 -8.87 -17.14 -8.48
CA PHE A 26 -8.10 -15.93 -8.23
C PHE A 26 -7.14 -16.12 -7.05
N GLY A 27 -5.85 -16.18 -7.34
CA GLY A 27 -4.81 -16.14 -6.31
C GLY A 27 -4.83 -14.80 -5.59
N THR A 28 -5.27 -14.79 -4.33
CA THR A 28 -5.23 -13.57 -3.52
C THR A 28 -3.78 -13.25 -3.15
N PHE A 29 -3.40 -11.97 -3.20
CA PHE A 29 -2.12 -11.52 -2.65
C PHE A 29 -2.04 -11.67 -1.12
N GLU A 30 -3.14 -12.07 -0.48
CA GLU A 30 -3.26 -12.28 0.97
C GLU A 30 -2.43 -13.46 1.47
N GLU A 31 -2.01 -14.39 0.61
CA GLU A 31 -1.04 -15.45 0.96
C GLU A 31 0.32 -14.91 1.45
N ARG A 32 0.62 -13.62 1.25
CA ARG A 32 1.83 -12.96 1.77
C ARG A 32 1.65 -12.26 3.12
N ARG A 33 0.44 -12.23 3.69
CA ARG A 33 0.17 -11.60 4.98
C ARG A 33 0.33 -12.62 6.10
N TYR A 34 1.22 -12.32 7.04
CA TYR A 34 1.38 -13.11 8.26
C TYR A 34 0.21 -12.77 9.19
N PRO A 35 -0.67 -13.72 9.54
CA PRO A 35 -1.88 -13.40 10.32
C PRO A 35 -1.57 -12.69 11.63
N TYR A 36 -0.40 -12.94 12.23
CA TYR A 36 0.13 -12.18 13.35
C TYR A 36 1.66 -12.23 13.29
N PRO A 37 2.32 -11.23 12.68
CA PRO A 37 3.76 -11.24 12.55
C PRO A 37 4.43 -11.12 13.93
N ASN A 38 5.57 -11.79 14.11
CA ASN A 38 6.41 -11.52 15.28
C ASN A 38 6.89 -10.05 15.26
N THR A 39 7.46 -9.57 16.37
CA THR A 39 7.91 -8.18 16.51
C THR A 39 8.81 -7.73 15.35
N GLY A 40 9.74 -8.59 14.91
CA GLY A 40 10.64 -8.25 13.82
C GLY A 40 9.94 -8.10 12.48
N ALA A 41 8.95 -8.95 12.20
CA ALA A 41 8.13 -8.82 11.01
C ALA A 41 7.26 -7.56 11.04
N ILE A 42 6.71 -7.15 12.20
CA ILE A 42 5.99 -5.87 12.35
C ILE A 42 6.91 -4.69 12.03
N GLU A 43 8.14 -4.70 12.52
CA GLU A 43 9.12 -3.64 12.20
C GLU A 43 9.45 -3.58 10.72
N LYS A 44 9.67 -4.73 10.07
CA LYS A 44 9.86 -4.80 8.61
C LYS A 44 8.68 -4.21 7.84
N ILE A 45 7.45 -4.51 8.26
CA ILE A 45 6.23 -3.97 7.64
C ILE A 45 6.20 -2.44 7.81
N LEU A 46 6.43 -1.93 9.03
CA LEU A 46 6.48 -0.49 9.31
C LEU A 46 7.51 0.23 8.42
N ILE A 47 8.73 -0.31 8.35
CA ILE A 47 9.80 0.25 7.51
C ILE A 47 9.37 0.25 6.04
N THR A 48 8.76 -0.84 5.56
CA THR A 48 8.25 -0.96 4.19
C THR A 48 7.20 0.09 3.88
N CYS A 49 6.21 0.31 4.77
CA CYS A 49 5.18 1.33 4.61
C CYS A 49 5.80 2.73 4.48
N ILE A 50 6.68 3.09 5.41
CA ILE A 50 7.35 4.40 5.39
C ILE A 50 8.17 4.58 4.12
N LEU A 51 8.98 3.59 3.74
CA LEU A 51 9.85 3.70 2.57
C LEU A 51 9.09 3.67 1.25
N SER A 52 7.97 2.95 1.15
CA SER A 52 7.17 2.86 -0.08
C SER A 52 6.42 4.14 -0.43
N SER A 53 6.25 5.06 0.53
CA SER A 53 5.66 6.37 0.27
C SER A 53 6.54 7.19 -0.68
N ASN A 54 6.08 7.31 -1.93
CA ASN A 54 6.75 7.95 -3.08
C ASN A 54 7.98 7.21 -3.64
N TRP A 55 8.06 5.90 -3.40
CA TRP A 55 9.12 5.04 -3.93
C TRP A 55 8.56 3.73 -4.51
N VAL A 56 9.37 3.04 -5.32
CA VAL A 56 8.99 1.75 -5.91
C VAL A 56 8.86 0.72 -4.79
N PHE A 57 7.69 0.08 -4.67
CA PHE A 57 7.36 -0.82 -3.56
C PHE A 57 8.38 -1.96 -3.41
N GLU A 58 8.79 -2.59 -4.51
CA GLU A 58 9.76 -3.69 -4.50
C GLU A 58 11.16 -3.24 -4.02
N ARG A 59 11.52 -1.97 -4.22
CA ARG A 59 12.75 -1.40 -3.67
C ARG A 59 12.60 -1.12 -2.18
N ALA A 60 11.44 -0.64 -1.75
CA ALA A 60 11.11 -0.42 -0.34
C ALA A 60 11.20 -1.72 0.47
N VAL A 61 10.63 -2.82 -0.03
CA VAL A 61 10.71 -4.15 0.60
C VAL A 61 12.17 -4.59 0.76
N LYS A 62 12.96 -4.55 -0.33
CA LYS A 62 14.40 -4.92 -0.27
C LYS A 62 15.21 -4.04 0.68
N ALA A 63 14.88 -2.75 0.75
CA ALA A 63 15.53 -1.83 1.67
C ALA A 63 15.14 -2.11 3.12
N ALA A 64 13.87 -2.46 3.37
CA ALA A 64 13.39 -2.84 4.70
C ALA A 64 14.07 -4.11 5.20
N ASP A 65 14.20 -5.13 4.36
CA ASP A 65 14.94 -6.36 4.71
C ASP A 65 16.39 -6.04 5.09
N ARG A 66 17.10 -5.29 4.24
CA ARG A 66 18.50 -4.90 4.50
C ARG A 66 18.65 -4.06 5.76
N LEU A 67 17.70 -3.18 6.04
CA LEU A 67 17.72 -2.34 7.24
C LEU A 67 17.54 -3.21 8.47
N PHE A 68 16.54 -4.09 8.44
CA PHE A 68 16.25 -5.00 9.53
C PHE A 68 17.45 -5.90 9.83
N ASP A 69 18.02 -6.55 8.81
CA ASP A 69 19.18 -7.43 8.97
C ASP A 69 20.39 -6.68 9.53
N LYS A 70 20.55 -5.40 9.18
CA LYS A 70 21.68 -4.58 9.63
C LYS A 70 21.52 -4.02 11.05
N PHE A 71 20.31 -3.65 11.45
CA PHE A 71 20.09 -2.85 12.65
C PHE A 71 19.18 -3.47 13.70
N LEU A 72 18.33 -4.43 13.33
CA LEU A 72 17.25 -4.93 14.18
C LEU A 72 17.32 -6.46 14.40
N LEU A 73 18.00 -7.19 13.52
CA LEU A 73 18.20 -8.63 13.67
C LEU A 73 19.15 -8.91 14.84
N GLY A 74 18.70 -9.72 15.80
CA GLY A 74 19.53 -10.17 16.93
C GLY A 74 19.77 -9.12 18.02
N THR A 75 19.14 -7.94 17.94
CA THR A 75 19.20 -6.94 19.01
C THR A 75 18.30 -7.37 20.17
N ALA A 76 18.85 -8.17 21.08
CA ALA A 76 18.22 -8.49 22.37
C ALA A 76 18.09 -7.23 23.26
N ASP A 77 19.01 -6.29 23.09
CA ASP A 77 18.95 -4.97 23.71
C ASP A 77 18.12 -4.04 22.84
N MET A 78 17.22 -3.26 23.45
CA MET A 78 16.27 -2.29 22.86
C MET A 78 16.90 -1.15 22.02
N ARG A 79 18.09 -1.34 21.46
CA ARG A 79 18.87 -0.31 20.80
C ARG A 79 18.44 -0.14 19.35
N LEU A 80 17.51 0.79 19.14
CA LEU A 80 17.14 1.26 17.82
C LEU A 80 18.31 1.98 17.13
N PRO A 81 18.36 1.98 15.78
CA PRO A 81 19.38 2.69 15.03
C PRO A 81 19.29 4.20 15.29
N THR A 82 20.44 4.87 15.33
CA THR A 82 20.47 6.33 15.43
C THR A 82 19.93 6.97 14.16
N TYR A 83 19.41 8.20 14.27
CA TYR A 83 19.00 8.99 13.10
C TYR A 83 20.11 9.05 12.03
N SER A 84 21.35 9.34 12.43
CA SER A 84 22.50 9.39 11.50
C SER A 84 22.81 8.04 10.87
N GLY A 85 22.64 6.94 11.61
CA GLY A 85 22.79 5.57 11.09
C GLY A 85 21.76 5.26 10.01
N LEU A 86 20.51 5.66 10.23
CA LEU A 86 19.42 5.53 9.26
C LEU A 86 19.68 6.38 8.01
N GLU A 87 20.03 7.65 8.16
CA GLU A 87 20.32 8.55 7.02
C GLU A 87 21.48 8.01 6.16
N ASN A 88 22.58 7.58 6.79
CA ASN A 88 23.72 6.99 6.11
C ASN A 88 23.35 5.71 5.37
N PHE A 89 22.54 4.85 5.99
CA PHE A 89 22.05 3.63 5.35
C PHE A 89 21.19 3.94 4.12
N LEU A 90 20.23 4.86 4.24
CA LEU A 90 19.32 5.23 3.16
C LEU A 90 20.03 5.93 2.00
N THR A 91 21.14 6.62 2.28
CA THR A 91 21.97 7.30 1.26
C THR A 91 22.96 6.35 0.58
N SER A 92 23.25 5.20 1.19
CA SER A 92 24.24 4.25 0.68
C SER A 92 23.93 3.78 -0.74
N GLU A 93 24.98 3.43 -1.50
CA GLU A 93 24.87 2.91 -2.86
C GLU A 93 23.94 1.70 -2.98
N ALA A 94 23.86 0.89 -1.91
CA ALA A 94 23.02 -0.29 -1.84
C ALA A 94 21.52 0.05 -1.82
N VAL A 95 21.13 1.20 -1.28
CA VAL A 95 19.71 1.56 -1.07
C VAL A 95 19.28 2.69 -1.99
N LYS A 96 20.05 3.80 -2.03
CA LYS A 96 19.73 5.03 -2.78
C LYS A 96 18.26 5.43 -2.65
N CYS A 97 17.82 5.59 -1.40
CA CYS A 97 16.44 5.95 -1.11
C CYS A 97 16.13 7.38 -1.59
N ARG A 98 14.88 7.61 -1.97
CA ARG A 98 14.38 8.96 -2.26
C ARG A 98 14.08 9.69 -0.96
N TYR A 99 14.54 10.94 -0.82
CA TYR A 99 14.39 11.77 0.39
C TYR A 99 14.97 11.13 1.67
N PRO A 100 16.25 10.72 1.68
CA PRO A 100 16.84 9.92 2.75
C PRO A 100 16.76 10.59 4.13
N LYS A 101 16.96 11.92 4.21
CA LYS A 101 16.85 12.70 5.46
C LYS A 101 15.45 12.61 6.08
N THR A 102 14.42 12.92 5.30
CA THR A 102 13.02 12.86 5.75
C THR A 102 12.64 11.44 6.14
N LYS A 103 13.02 10.44 5.33
CA LYS A 103 12.75 9.03 5.63
C LYS A 103 13.48 8.55 6.88
N ALA A 104 14.71 8.99 7.13
CA ALA A 104 15.45 8.66 8.34
C ALA A 104 14.74 9.19 9.59
N GLY A 105 14.26 10.45 9.56
CA GLY A 105 13.49 11.03 10.67
C GLY A 105 12.18 10.29 10.91
N GLN A 106 11.47 9.94 9.84
CA GLN A 106 10.22 9.17 9.91
C GLN A 106 10.42 7.78 10.48
N LEU A 107 11.42 7.04 9.98
CA LEU A 107 11.78 5.72 10.49
C LEU A 107 12.20 5.78 11.96
N TRP A 108 13.06 6.74 12.32
CA TRP A 108 13.51 6.91 13.69
C TRP A 108 12.32 7.12 14.62
N GLY A 109 11.48 8.13 14.36
CA GLY A 109 10.32 8.44 15.19
C GLY A 109 9.32 7.28 15.28
N SER A 110 9.00 6.66 14.15
CA SER A 110 8.00 5.57 14.11
C SER A 110 8.49 4.28 14.75
N LEU A 111 9.77 3.91 14.62
CA LEU A 111 10.33 2.75 15.32
C LEU A 111 10.33 2.97 16.84
N HIS A 112 10.66 4.17 17.30
CA HIS A 112 10.58 4.53 18.72
C HIS A 112 9.13 4.51 19.23
N ALA A 113 8.18 5.04 18.47
CA ALA A 113 6.75 4.98 18.80
C ALA A 113 6.25 3.53 18.89
N LEU A 114 6.61 2.67 17.93
CA LEU A 114 6.24 1.26 17.92
C LEU A 114 6.73 0.52 19.17
N ARG A 115 8.00 0.75 19.55
CA ARG A 115 8.59 0.14 20.75
C ARG A 115 8.00 0.70 22.06
N SER A 116 7.36 1.86 22.01
CA SER A 116 6.76 2.54 23.17
C SER A 116 5.26 2.29 23.35
N LEU A 117 4.63 1.46 22.51
CA LEU A 117 3.18 1.14 22.61
C LEU A 117 2.77 0.49 23.95
N GLY A 118 3.74 -0.05 24.70
CA GLY A 118 3.51 -0.68 26.02
C GLY A 118 2.77 -2.02 25.96
N ALA A 119 2.51 -2.54 24.76
CA ALA A 119 1.98 -3.88 24.52
C ALA A 119 2.33 -4.33 23.08
N PRO A 120 2.32 -5.64 22.78
CA PRO A 120 2.35 -6.13 21.40
C PRO A 120 1.23 -5.51 20.57
N LEU A 121 1.50 -5.24 19.28
CA LEU A 121 0.57 -4.54 18.39
C LEU A 121 -0.86 -5.12 18.38
N PRO A 122 -1.09 -6.46 18.32
CA PRO A 122 -2.44 -7.01 18.37
C PRO A 122 -3.19 -6.67 19.66
N SER A 123 -2.51 -6.73 20.82
CA SER A 123 -3.11 -6.36 22.11
C SER A 123 -3.30 -4.84 22.25
N PHE A 124 -2.42 -4.04 21.65
CA PHE A 124 -2.58 -2.60 21.60
C PHE A 124 -3.81 -2.21 20.76
N ALA A 125 -4.02 -2.87 19.62
CA ALA A 125 -5.16 -2.63 18.73
C ALA A 125 -6.52 -2.87 19.39
N GLN A 126 -6.61 -3.82 20.33
CA GLN A 126 -7.84 -4.09 21.10
C GLN A 126 -8.28 -2.95 22.03
N ARG A 127 -7.46 -1.89 22.19
CA ARG A 127 -7.82 -0.70 22.99
C ARG A 127 -8.69 0.30 22.24
N PHE A 128 -8.93 0.06 20.95
CA PHE A 128 -9.71 0.92 20.07
C PHE A 128 -11.04 0.24 19.73
N ASP A 129 -12.09 1.04 19.59
CA ASP A 129 -13.44 0.54 19.31
C ASP A 129 -13.56 -0.02 17.88
N ASP A 130 -12.77 0.52 16.94
CA ASP A 130 -12.84 0.18 15.53
C ASP A 130 -11.51 0.42 14.78
N GLU A 131 -11.40 -0.12 13.56
CA GLU A 131 -10.19 -0.02 12.74
C GLU A 131 -9.90 1.41 12.24
N LEU A 132 -10.93 2.27 12.12
CA LEU A 132 -10.76 3.66 11.66
C LEU A 132 -10.11 4.50 12.76
N THR A 133 -10.58 4.37 14.00
CA THR A 133 -9.99 5.06 15.16
C THR A 133 -8.57 4.56 15.44
N LEU A 134 -8.32 3.25 15.28
CA LEU A 134 -6.97 2.70 15.30
C LEU A 134 -6.08 3.34 14.22
N ARG A 135 -6.56 3.44 12.97
CA ARG A 135 -5.81 4.06 11.88
C ARG A 135 -5.50 5.53 12.16
N GLU A 136 -6.46 6.29 12.68
CA GLU A 136 -6.28 7.70 13.04
C GLU A 136 -5.17 7.86 14.07
N TYR A 137 -5.13 7.00 15.09
CA TYR A 137 -4.02 6.99 16.04
C TYR A 137 -2.67 6.79 15.35
N PHE A 138 -2.55 5.83 14.43
CA PHE A 138 -1.29 5.61 13.70
C PHE A 138 -0.95 6.78 12.77
N PHE A 139 -1.94 7.38 12.12
CA PHE A 139 -1.75 8.58 11.29
C PHE A 139 -1.20 9.77 12.09
N GLU A 140 -1.67 9.97 13.32
CA GLU A 140 -1.26 11.09 14.16
C GLU A 140 0.09 10.85 14.88
N ASN A 141 0.36 9.60 15.29
CA ASN A 141 1.47 9.30 16.20
C ASN A 141 2.70 8.69 15.52
N PHE A 142 2.60 8.24 14.26
CA PHE A 142 3.70 7.59 13.54
C PHE A 142 4.18 8.45 12.36
N PRO A 143 5.27 9.23 12.53
CA PRO A 143 5.81 10.06 11.46
C PRO A 143 6.08 9.28 10.18
N GLY A 144 5.49 9.74 9.08
CA GLY A 144 5.63 9.11 7.76
C GLY A 144 4.50 8.15 7.40
N LEU A 145 3.59 7.84 8.33
CA LEU A 145 2.34 7.14 8.02
C LEU A 145 1.21 8.15 7.71
N GLY A 146 0.94 8.37 6.42
CA GLY A 146 -0.32 8.98 5.98
C GLY A 146 -1.46 7.96 5.99
N LEU A 147 -2.71 8.37 5.75
CA LEU A 147 -3.90 7.46 5.75
C LEU A 147 -3.69 6.15 4.98
N LYS A 148 -3.14 6.22 3.76
CA LYS A 148 -2.79 5.03 2.96
C LYS A 148 -1.81 4.12 3.71
N GLN A 149 -0.74 4.70 4.23
CA GLN A 149 0.36 3.94 4.83
C GLN A 149 -0.04 3.36 6.19
N SER A 150 -0.86 4.07 6.97
CA SER A 150 -1.49 3.56 8.19
C SER A 150 -2.41 2.38 7.86
N SER A 151 -3.27 2.51 6.86
CA SER A 151 -4.17 1.43 6.42
C SER A 151 -3.40 0.20 5.95
N MET A 152 -2.35 0.40 5.15
CA MET A 152 -1.47 -0.67 4.67
C MET A 152 -0.71 -1.35 5.81
N PHE A 153 -0.18 -0.58 6.76
CA PHE A 153 0.53 -1.11 7.93
C PHE A 153 -0.38 -1.99 8.79
N LEU A 154 -1.58 -1.51 9.13
CA LEU A 154 -2.51 -2.24 9.98
C LEU A 154 -3.03 -3.52 9.30
N ARG A 155 -3.26 -3.48 7.98
CA ARG A 155 -3.65 -4.67 7.23
C ARG A 155 -2.54 -5.69 7.06
N ASP A 156 -1.33 -5.24 6.72
CA ASP A 156 -0.22 -6.17 6.50
C ASP A 156 0.27 -6.80 7.81
N THR A 157 -0.04 -6.20 8.96
CA THR A 157 0.18 -6.78 10.30
C THR A 157 -0.98 -7.66 10.79
N GLY A 158 -2.09 -7.73 10.06
CA GLY A 158 -3.25 -8.57 10.40
C GLY A 158 -4.13 -8.02 11.52
N VAL A 159 -3.88 -6.80 12.02
CA VAL A 159 -4.71 -6.18 13.08
C VAL A 159 -5.91 -5.42 12.54
N ALA A 160 -5.95 -5.18 11.23
CA ALA A 160 -7.10 -4.62 10.53
C ALA A 160 -7.37 -5.41 9.24
N SER A 161 -8.62 -5.44 8.79
CA SER A 161 -9.08 -6.19 7.62
C SER A 161 -10.01 -5.39 6.71
N SER A 162 -10.68 -4.36 7.25
CA SER A 162 -11.70 -3.56 6.56
C SER A 162 -11.17 -2.25 5.96
N LEU A 163 -9.94 -1.84 6.30
CA LEU A 163 -9.34 -0.60 5.79
C LEU A 163 -8.96 -0.69 4.31
N ALA A 164 -9.40 0.28 3.51
CA ALA A 164 -9.02 0.36 2.10
C ALA A 164 -7.60 0.95 1.96
N ILE A 165 -6.81 0.48 0.99
CA ILE A 165 -5.52 1.08 0.64
C ILE A 165 -5.72 1.93 -0.62
N VAL A 166 -6.20 3.17 -0.44
CA VAL A 166 -6.45 4.08 -1.57
C VAL A 166 -5.12 4.62 -2.13
N ASP A 167 -4.64 3.98 -3.19
CA ASP A 167 -3.39 4.33 -3.87
C ASP A 167 -3.61 4.87 -5.30
N VAL A 168 -2.53 5.02 -6.07
CA VAL A 168 -2.59 5.54 -7.45
C VAL A 168 -3.30 4.60 -8.44
N HIS A 169 -3.52 3.34 -8.09
CA HIS A 169 -4.31 2.39 -8.88
C HIS A 169 -5.79 2.53 -8.55
N ILE A 170 -6.13 2.61 -7.26
CA ILE A 170 -7.50 2.90 -6.81
C ILE A 170 -7.97 4.25 -7.31
N VAL A 171 -7.20 5.32 -7.15
CA VAL A 171 -7.55 6.66 -7.67
C VAL A 171 -7.74 6.62 -9.18
N TRP A 172 -6.89 5.86 -9.89
CA TRP A 172 -7.05 5.70 -11.34
C TRP A 172 -8.38 5.03 -11.69
N TYR A 173 -8.72 3.94 -10.98
CA TYR A 173 -9.98 3.21 -11.15
C TYR A 173 -11.19 4.13 -10.89
N LEU A 174 -11.21 4.81 -9.74
CA LEU A 174 -12.29 5.75 -9.40
C LEU A 174 -12.47 6.83 -10.46
N THR A 175 -11.39 7.40 -10.98
CA THR A 175 -11.49 8.48 -11.99
C THR A 175 -11.87 8.00 -13.38
N HIS A 176 -11.35 6.85 -13.83
CA HIS A 176 -11.50 6.42 -15.23
C HIS A 176 -12.62 5.41 -15.45
N VAL A 177 -13.08 4.76 -14.39
CA VAL A 177 -14.12 3.72 -14.43
C VAL A 177 -15.37 4.21 -13.73
N GLU A 178 -15.23 4.66 -12.47
CA GLU A 178 -16.37 5.15 -11.66
C GLU A 178 -16.74 6.62 -11.95
N GLY A 179 -15.96 7.32 -12.78
CA GLY A 179 -16.23 8.70 -13.20
C GLY A 179 -15.99 9.78 -12.15
N TRP A 180 -15.17 9.51 -11.12
CA TRP A 180 -14.87 10.48 -10.06
C TRP A 180 -13.90 11.58 -10.53
N SER A 181 -14.19 12.82 -10.16
CA SER A 181 -13.26 13.94 -10.36
C SER A 181 -12.39 14.13 -9.11
N ILE A 182 -11.18 13.57 -9.12
CA ILE A 182 -10.22 13.64 -8.00
C ILE A 182 -8.98 14.42 -8.45
N ASN A 183 -8.89 15.68 -8.05
CA ASN A 183 -7.74 16.54 -8.36
C ASN A 183 -6.54 16.27 -7.42
N SER A 184 -6.83 16.00 -6.14
CA SER A 184 -5.84 15.64 -5.13
C SER A 184 -6.47 14.73 -4.09
N LEU A 185 -5.69 13.77 -3.59
CA LEU A 185 -6.13 12.83 -2.56
C LEU A 185 -6.00 13.47 -1.18
N THR A 186 -6.91 14.39 -0.87
CA THR A 186 -7.04 14.97 0.48
C THR A 186 -7.56 13.92 1.47
N PRO A 187 -7.42 14.12 2.79
CA PRO A 187 -8.03 13.22 3.78
C PRO A 187 -9.53 13.00 3.55
N LYS A 188 -10.26 14.06 3.18
CA LYS A 188 -11.69 13.98 2.86
C LYS A 188 -11.96 13.08 1.66
N GLU A 189 -11.21 13.25 0.56
CA GLU A 189 -11.38 12.40 -0.63
C GLU A 189 -10.93 10.97 -0.37
N TYR A 190 -9.93 10.74 0.48
CA TYR A 190 -9.52 9.40 0.92
C TYR A 190 -10.67 8.68 1.62
N LEU A 191 -11.27 9.30 2.64
CA LEU A 191 -12.37 8.70 3.41
C LEU A 191 -13.61 8.48 2.55
N ARG A 192 -13.89 9.40 1.62
CA ARG A 192 -14.98 9.25 0.66
C ARG A 192 -14.74 8.04 -0.26
N ALA A 193 -13.54 7.91 -0.80
CA ALA A 193 -13.15 6.78 -1.64
C ALA A 193 -13.21 5.45 -0.87
N GLU A 194 -12.71 5.42 0.38
CA GLU A 194 -12.75 4.25 1.24
C GLU A 194 -14.17 3.77 1.50
N LYS A 195 -15.10 4.68 1.82
CA LYS A 195 -16.51 4.33 2.01
C LYS A 195 -17.11 3.69 0.75
N HIS A 196 -16.86 4.29 -0.42
CA HIS A 196 -17.32 3.74 -1.70
C HIS A 196 -16.78 2.33 -1.98
N LEU A 197 -15.50 2.11 -1.70
CA LEU A 197 -14.87 0.79 -1.86
C LEU A 197 -15.43 -0.22 -0.87
N LEU A 198 -15.81 0.20 0.35
CA LEU A 198 -16.42 -0.68 1.33
C LEU A 198 -17.82 -1.11 0.90
N ASP A 199 -18.62 -0.18 0.43
CA ASP A 199 -19.94 -0.48 -0.14
C ASP A 199 -19.80 -1.46 -1.33
N MET A 200 -18.84 -1.20 -2.22
CA MET A 200 -18.53 -2.08 -3.35
C MET A 200 -18.04 -3.48 -2.94
N ALA A 201 -17.18 -3.58 -1.92
CA ALA A 201 -16.70 -4.86 -1.40
C ALA A 201 -17.85 -5.70 -0.84
N ASN A 202 -18.78 -5.05 -0.13
CA ASN A 202 -19.98 -5.68 0.40
C ASN A 202 -20.91 -6.14 -0.73
N ASP A 203 -21.12 -5.32 -1.76
CA ASP A 203 -21.96 -5.66 -2.91
C ASP A 203 -21.40 -6.86 -3.69
N PHE A 204 -20.08 -6.95 -3.84
CA PHE A 204 -19.41 -8.10 -4.45
C PHE A 204 -19.25 -9.30 -3.52
N ALA A 205 -19.60 -9.17 -2.24
CA ALA A 205 -19.37 -10.16 -1.20
C ALA A 205 -17.90 -10.62 -1.11
N VAL A 206 -16.95 -9.69 -1.24
CA VAL A 206 -15.51 -9.96 -1.13
C VAL A 206 -14.88 -9.17 0.02
N PRO A 207 -13.83 -9.67 0.68
CA PRO A 207 -13.07 -8.88 1.64
C PRO A 207 -12.46 -7.63 0.99
N MET A 208 -12.32 -6.54 1.77
CA MET A 208 -11.68 -5.30 1.31
C MET A 208 -10.29 -5.55 0.71
N GLY A 209 -9.50 -6.44 1.33
CA GLY A 209 -8.18 -6.79 0.85
C GLY A 209 -8.16 -7.49 -0.52
N VAL A 210 -9.21 -8.25 -0.82
CA VAL A 210 -9.43 -8.90 -2.11
C VAL A 210 -9.83 -7.88 -3.16
N LEU A 211 -10.77 -6.98 -2.86
CA LEU A 211 -11.17 -5.91 -3.77
C LEU A 211 -9.97 -5.06 -4.20
N ASP A 212 -9.15 -4.62 -3.23
CA ASP A 212 -7.92 -3.87 -3.52
C ASP A 212 -6.96 -4.63 -4.44
N SER A 213 -6.82 -5.94 -4.23
CA SER A 213 -5.95 -6.81 -5.03
C SER A 213 -6.46 -6.93 -6.46
N ILE A 214 -7.77 -7.14 -6.63
CA ILE A 214 -8.43 -7.23 -7.94
C ILE A 214 -8.23 -5.93 -8.71
N ILE A 215 -8.56 -4.78 -8.09
CA ILE A 215 -8.42 -3.47 -8.75
C ILE A 215 -6.95 -3.21 -9.11
N TRP A 216 -6.01 -3.54 -8.22
CA TRP A 216 -4.59 -3.35 -8.49
C TRP A 216 -4.11 -4.16 -9.70
N VAL A 217 -4.43 -5.46 -9.77
CA VAL A 217 -4.05 -6.33 -10.89
C VAL A 217 -4.65 -5.80 -12.18
N MET A 218 -5.95 -5.54 -12.18
CA MET A 218 -6.69 -5.04 -13.34
C MET A 218 -6.05 -3.75 -13.87
N VAL A 219 -5.87 -2.74 -13.01
CA VAL A 219 -5.31 -1.44 -13.41
C VAL A 219 -3.85 -1.58 -13.88
N LYS A 220 -3.05 -2.46 -13.25
CA LYS A 220 -1.67 -2.70 -13.66
C LYS A 220 -1.60 -3.29 -15.07
N GLU A 221 -2.44 -4.27 -15.39
CA GLU A 221 -2.49 -4.87 -16.73
C GLU A 221 -3.02 -3.90 -17.79
N LEU A 222 -4.05 -3.11 -17.47
CA LEU A 222 -4.54 -2.06 -18.37
C LEU A 222 -3.46 -1.00 -18.68
N LYS A 223 -2.74 -0.53 -17.66
CA LYS A 223 -1.64 0.42 -17.84
C LYS A 223 -0.49 -0.17 -18.69
N LYS A 224 -0.19 -1.46 -18.54
CA LYS A 224 0.81 -2.16 -19.39
C LYS A 224 0.37 -2.22 -20.85
N LYS A 225 -0.88 -2.64 -21.12
CA LYS A 225 -1.43 -2.70 -22.49
C LYS A 225 -1.40 -1.32 -23.16
N ARG A 226 -1.82 -0.26 -22.44
CA ARG A 226 -1.78 1.12 -22.94
C ARG A 226 -0.36 1.57 -23.31
N ARG A 227 0.66 1.23 -22.50
CA ARG A 227 2.06 1.56 -22.79
C ARG A 227 2.59 0.86 -24.04
N ARG A 228 2.21 -0.41 -24.26
CA ARG A 228 2.59 -1.16 -25.46
C ARG A 228 1.98 -0.54 -26.71
N LEU A 229 0.68 -0.27 -26.69
CA LEU A 229 -0.02 0.39 -27.80
C LEU A 229 0.56 1.78 -28.11
N SER A 230 0.87 2.60 -27.09
CA SER A 230 1.50 3.91 -27.31
C SER A 230 2.91 3.81 -27.89
N CYS A 231 3.67 2.79 -27.52
CA CYS A 231 5.01 2.53 -28.05
C CYS A 231 4.93 2.04 -29.50
N GLU A 232 4.04 1.07 -29.79
CA GLU A 232 3.79 0.56 -31.15
C GLU A 232 3.31 1.67 -32.11
N THR A 233 2.49 2.61 -31.62
CA THR A 233 2.04 3.77 -32.41
C THR A 233 3.18 4.77 -32.68
N GLN A 234 4.21 4.83 -31.83
CA GLN A 234 5.40 5.66 -32.04
C GLN A 234 6.40 5.06 -33.04
N TYR A 235 6.26 3.78 -33.40
CA TYR A 235 7.08 3.08 -34.40
C TYR A 235 6.36 2.86 -35.74
N ALA A 236 5.20 3.48 -35.96
CA ALA A 236 4.66 3.66 -37.31
C ALA A 236 5.57 4.63 -38.08
N LEU A 237 6.67 4.11 -38.61
CA LEU A 237 7.50 4.76 -39.61
C LEU A 237 6.59 5.30 -40.72
N PRO A 238 6.80 6.52 -41.24
CA PRO A 238 6.10 6.96 -42.43
C PRO A 238 6.52 6.04 -43.58
N LEU A 239 5.64 5.10 -43.92
CA LEU A 239 5.70 4.44 -45.21
C LEU A 239 5.28 5.47 -46.24
N GLU A 240 6.30 6.03 -46.89
CA GLU A 240 6.35 6.61 -48.23
C GLU A 240 5.18 7.47 -48.72
N GLY A 241 5.52 8.73 -49.01
CA GLY A 241 4.84 9.66 -49.90
C GLY A 241 5.81 10.75 -50.33
#